data_AF-A0ABD0VTR6-F1
#
_entry.id   AF-A0ABD0VTR6-F1
#
_cell.length_a   1.000
_cell.length_b   1.000
_cell.length_c   1.000
_cell.angle_alpha   90.00
_cell.angle_beta   90.00
_cell.angle_gamma   90.00
#
_symmetry.space_group_name_H-M   'P 1'
#
loop_
_entity.id
_entity.type
_entity.pdbx_description
1 polymer ?
#
loop_
_entity_poly.entity_id
_entity_poly.type
_entity_poly.pdbx_seq_one_letter_code
_entity_poly.pdbx_strand_id
1 'polypeptide(L)'
;MEDGIARQSAGYTPSVWGDYFIKNQAPCSSTTQKTEELMRERVEELVREVKNLLDNTYKDELQSLELIDSLQRLGVGYHFEEEIDKRLREIHDHNGKIEGNDLQAVALKFRLLRQHGYNVTSGTRIPRLGARYYMRVYEQDKESKNDIVLELAMLDFNLLQLLHNEEVKSLSIWWEKIVHDAKFNFSRDRIVECYFWILSVYFEPQYSMARKITTKVIALLSITDDIYDVYGTSDELQSFTDVIIRWDEEAAQQLKEYLKVHFHNLTKALQDFDNELSSHGKSYRVKYLKEILKVVVRAWDEEVKWRDDGYIPALREHLEVSTVTTC
;
A
#
# COMPACT_ATOMS: atom_id res chain seq x y z
N MET A 1 -13.67 -30.29 13.29
CA MET A 1 -14.27 -30.32 14.64
C MET A 1 -13.45 -31.30 15.45
N GLU A 2 -12.48 -30.82 16.25
CA GLU A 2 -11.45 -31.69 16.85
C GLU A 2 -11.18 -31.48 18.35
N ASP A 3 -11.74 -30.46 19.02
CA ASP A 3 -11.55 -30.26 20.46
C ASP A 3 -12.84 -30.04 21.28
N GLY A 4 -14.02 -30.08 20.64
CA GLY A 4 -15.31 -29.92 21.31
C GLY A 4 -15.61 -28.50 21.81
N ILE A 5 -14.73 -27.53 21.58
CA ILE A 5 -14.95 -26.13 21.95
C ILE A 5 -15.89 -25.47 20.93
N ALA A 6 -16.96 -24.84 21.42
CA ALA A 6 -17.84 -24.02 20.60
C ALA A 6 -17.13 -22.68 20.29
N ARG A 7 -16.58 -22.55 19.08
CA ARG A 7 -15.90 -21.34 18.60
C ARG A 7 -16.87 -20.45 17.84
N GLN A 8 -16.68 -19.14 17.93
CA GLN A 8 -17.46 -18.20 17.12
C GLN A 8 -16.99 -18.24 15.66
N SER A 9 -17.84 -17.76 14.76
CA SER A 9 -17.52 -17.60 13.34
C SER A 9 -18.16 -16.33 12.84
N ALA A 10 -17.36 -15.45 12.24
CA ALA A 10 -17.84 -14.18 11.69
C ALA A 10 -18.63 -14.32 10.38
N GLY A 11 -18.73 -15.53 9.81
CA GLY A 11 -19.46 -15.77 8.57
C GLY A 11 -18.85 -15.10 7.32
N TYR A 12 -17.52 -14.92 7.30
CA TYR A 12 -16.82 -14.26 6.21
C TYR A 12 -17.10 -14.89 4.83
N THR A 13 -17.31 -14.05 3.84
CA THR A 13 -17.45 -14.49 2.44
C THR A 13 -16.09 -14.87 1.86
N PRO A 14 -16.01 -15.86 0.95
CA PRO A 14 -14.81 -16.16 0.17
C PRO A 14 -14.30 -14.94 -0.60
N SER A 15 -13.02 -14.96 -1.01
CA SER A 15 -12.47 -13.97 -1.94
C SER A 15 -13.28 -13.93 -3.24
N VAL A 16 -13.65 -12.72 -3.69
CA VAL A 16 -14.36 -12.51 -4.97
C VAL A 16 -13.47 -12.77 -6.19
N TRP A 17 -12.15 -12.88 -5.99
CA TRP A 17 -11.16 -13.09 -7.05
C TRP A 17 -10.85 -14.56 -7.30
N GLY A 18 -11.06 -15.43 -6.30
CA GLY A 18 -10.63 -16.83 -6.35
C GLY A 18 -9.17 -16.97 -6.80
N ASP A 19 -8.95 -17.78 -7.83
CA ASP A 19 -7.63 -18.03 -8.43
C ASP A 19 -7.30 -17.12 -9.63
N TYR A 20 -8.08 -16.05 -9.88
CA TYR A 20 -7.98 -15.21 -11.07
C TYR A 20 -6.55 -14.72 -11.33
N PHE A 21 -5.87 -14.16 -10.32
CA PHE A 21 -4.51 -13.63 -10.48
C PHE A 21 -3.44 -14.73 -10.61
N ILE A 22 -3.74 -15.96 -10.20
CA ILE A 22 -2.86 -17.12 -10.36
C ILE A 22 -2.96 -17.66 -11.79
N LYS A 23 -4.19 -17.81 -12.30
CA LYS A 23 -4.49 -18.45 -13.60
C LYS A 23 -4.50 -17.48 -14.80
N ASN A 24 -5.11 -16.30 -14.67
CA ASN A 24 -5.49 -15.46 -15.81
C ASN A 24 -4.47 -14.35 -16.13
N GLN A 25 -3.18 -14.67 -16.12
CA GLN A 25 -2.18 -13.81 -16.76
C GLN A 25 -1.82 -14.34 -18.14
N ALA A 26 -1.72 -13.43 -19.10
CA ALA A 26 -1.18 -13.75 -20.42
C ALA A 26 0.20 -14.41 -20.26
N PRO A 27 0.51 -15.47 -21.02
CA PRO A 27 1.86 -16.01 -21.05
C PRO A 27 2.84 -14.88 -21.40
N CYS A 28 3.98 -14.84 -20.69
CA CYS A 28 5.08 -13.93 -21.02
C CYS A 28 5.71 -14.40 -22.35
N SER A 29 5.09 -14.01 -23.46
CA SER A 29 5.56 -14.34 -24.81
C SER A 29 6.67 -13.37 -25.19
N SER A 30 7.56 -13.79 -26.10
CA SER A 30 8.59 -12.91 -26.66
C SER A 30 8.00 -11.67 -27.34
N THR A 31 6.78 -11.77 -27.89
CA THR A 31 6.02 -10.63 -28.42
C THR A 31 5.54 -9.68 -27.32
N THR A 32 5.09 -10.21 -26.19
CA THR A 32 4.69 -9.40 -25.01
C THR A 32 5.90 -8.64 -24.47
N GLN A 33 7.02 -9.35 -24.23
CA GLN A 33 8.27 -8.77 -23.72
C GLN A 33 8.78 -7.64 -24.63
N LYS A 34 8.83 -7.87 -25.94
CA LYS A 34 9.24 -6.84 -26.91
C LYS A 34 8.30 -5.64 -26.93
N THR A 35 6.99 -5.85 -26.69
CA THR A 35 6.03 -4.75 -26.60
C THR A 35 6.25 -3.93 -25.33
N GLU A 36 6.55 -4.58 -24.20
CA GLU A 36 6.91 -3.90 -22.95
C GLU A 36 8.21 -3.11 -23.06
N GLU A 37 9.22 -3.66 -23.73
CA GLU A 37 10.50 -2.98 -24.00
C GLU A 37 10.27 -1.69 -24.83
N LEU A 38 9.55 -1.78 -25.95
CA LEU A 38 9.17 -0.61 -26.77
C LEU A 38 8.34 0.42 -26.00
N MET A 39 7.44 0.00 -25.10
CA MET A 39 6.70 0.92 -24.24
C MET A 39 7.63 1.66 -23.26
N ARG A 40 8.66 0.99 -22.73
CA ARG A 40 9.65 1.61 -21.83
C ARG A 40 10.51 2.63 -22.57
N GLU A 41 11.03 2.27 -23.74
CA GLU A 41 11.80 3.19 -24.60
C GLU A 41 11.00 4.46 -24.94
N ARG A 42 9.72 4.31 -25.30
CA ARG A 42 8.84 5.45 -25.59
C ARG A 42 8.52 6.28 -24.34
N VAL A 43 8.34 5.66 -23.17
CA VAL A 43 8.20 6.40 -21.90
C VAL A 43 9.47 7.20 -21.56
N GLU A 44 10.66 6.66 -21.77
CA GLU A 44 11.93 7.38 -21.55
C GLU A 44 12.14 8.55 -22.52
N GLU A 45 11.63 8.45 -23.76
CA GLU A 45 11.54 9.56 -24.71
C GLU A 45 10.54 10.63 -24.23
N LEU A 46 9.31 10.23 -23.93
CA LEU A 46 8.24 11.13 -23.47
C LEU A 46 8.59 11.85 -22.17
N VAL A 47 9.27 11.20 -21.22
CA VAL A 47 9.77 11.85 -19.99
C VAL A 47 10.78 12.96 -20.32
N ARG A 48 11.66 12.76 -21.31
CA ARG A 48 12.58 13.82 -21.78
C ARG A 48 11.84 14.95 -22.50
N GLU A 49 10.85 14.63 -23.32
CA GLU A 49 9.98 15.63 -23.95
C GLU A 49 9.24 16.48 -22.89
N VAL A 50 8.67 15.86 -21.86
CA VAL A 50 7.95 16.55 -20.77
C VAL A 50 8.88 17.37 -19.87
N LYS A 51 10.12 16.94 -19.60
CA LYS A 51 11.13 17.77 -18.92
C LYS A 51 11.40 19.06 -19.72
N ASN A 52 11.56 18.95 -21.05
CA ASN A 52 11.68 20.14 -21.91
C ASN A 52 10.41 21.02 -21.89
N LEU A 53 9.20 20.45 -21.74
CA LEU A 53 7.96 21.24 -21.59
C LEU A 53 7.93 22.01 -20.25
N LEU A 54 8.38 21.40 -19.15
CA LEU A 54 8.50 22.06 -17.85
C LEU A 54 9.50 23.22 -17.90
N ASP A 55 10.66 23.05 -18.55
CA ASP A 55 11.64 24.12 -18.75
C ASP A 55 11.15 25.23 -19.71
N ASN A 56 10.34 24.90 -20.72
CA ASN A 56 9.80 25.90 -21.65
C ASN A 56 8.61 26.70 -21.06
N THR A 57 7.76 26.06 -20.25
CA THR A 57 6.65 26.73 -19.54
C THR A 57 7.12 27.61 -18.37
N TYR A 58 8.42 27.60 -18.04
CA TYR A 58 9.05 28.40 -16.98
C TYR A 58 8.72 29.90 -16.98
N LYS A 59 8.37 30.47 -18.14
CA LYS A 59 8.04 31.90 -18.27
C LYS A 59 6.60 32.26 -17.88
N ASP A 60 5.71 31.29 -17.77
CA ASP A 60 4.30 31.48 -17.39
C ASP A 60 4.05 30.70 -16.09
N GLU A 61 3.65 31.42 -15.03
CA GLU A 61 3.39 30.80 -13.73
C GLU A 61 2.16 29.88 -13.78
N LEU A 62 1.10 30.29 -14.47
CA LEU A 62 -0.17 29.55 -14.54
C LEU A 62 -0.02 28.29 -15.38
N GLN A 63 0.52 28.38 -16.60
CA GLN A 63 0.73 27.21 -17.46
C GLN A 63 1.66 26.18 -16.80
N SER A 64 2.67 26.66 -16.06
CA SER A 64 3.57 25.80 -15.30
C SER A 64 2.85 25.06 -14.15
N LEU A 65 2.00 25.76 -13.39
CA LEU A 65 1.19 25.14 -12.33
C LEU A 65 0.14 24.15 -12.89
N GLU A 66 -0.48 24.46 -14.03
CA GLU A 66 -1.45 23.59 -14.71
C GLU A 66 -0.80 22.32 -15.29
N LEU A 67 0.42 22.43 -15.82
CA LEU A 67 1.22 21.28 -16.25
C LEU A 67 1.61 20.41 -15.05
N ILE A 68 2.12 21.00 -13.96
CA ILE A 68 2.46 20.28 -12.72
C ILE A 68 1.23 19.54 -12.17
N ASP A 69 0.07 20.20 -12.09
CA ASP A 69 -1.16 19.57 -11.62
C ASP A 69 -1.61 18.41 -12.53
N SER A 70 -1.48 18.58 -13.84
CA SER A 70 -1.80 17.54 -14.81
C SER A 70 -0.90 16.31 -14.61
N LEU A 71 0.42 16.49 -14.49
CA LEU A 71 1.37 15.40 -14.27
C LEU A 71 1.09 14.64 -12.96
N GLN A 72 0.80 15.37 -11.88
CA GLN A 72 0.45 14.77 -10.58
C GLN A 72 -0.87 13.99 -10.65
N ARG A 73 -1.92 14.61 -11.20
CA ARG A 73 -3.26 14.00 -11.28
C ARG A 73 -3.31 12.86 -12.28
N LEU A 74 -2.44 12.80 -13.28
CA LEU A 74 -2.26 11.68 -14.19
C LEU A 74 -1.39 10.55 -13.59
N GLY A 75 -0.78 10.75 -12.42
CA GLY A 75 -0.01 9.74 -11.71
C GLY A 75 1.41 9.52 -12.23
N VAL A 76 1.93 10.46 -13.02
CA VAL A 76 3.30 10.45 -13.60
C VAL A 76 4.25 11.48 -12.97
N GLY A 77 3.77 12.30 -12.04
CA GLY A 77 4.56 13.33 -11.35
C GLY A 77 5.84 12.80 -10.67
N TYR A 78 5.89 11.52 -10.32
CA TYR A 78 7.07 10.88 -9.69
C TYR A 78 8.30 10.80 -10.62
N HIS A 79 8.15 10.97 -11.94
CA HIS A 79 9.28 11.09 -12.88
C HIS A 79 9.93 12.49 -12.88
N PHE A 80 9.29 13.46 -12.22
CA PHE A 80 9.59 14.89 -12.30
C PHE A 80 9.72 15.55 -10.91
N GLU A 81 9.97 14.76 -9.85
CA GLU A 81 9.99 15.28 -8.47
C GLU A 81 10.96 16.46 -8.32
N GLU A 82 12.18 16.35 -8.85
CA GLU A 82 13.20 17.41 -8.79
C GLU A 82 12.78 18.68 -9.55
N GLU A 83 12.21 18.53 -10.75
CA GLU A 83 11.74 19.66 -11.57
C GLU A 83 10.54 20.37 -10.93
N ILE A 84 9.55 19.61 -10.44
CA ILE A 84 8.37 20.13 -9.75
C ILE A 84 8.81 20.89 -8.48
N ASP A 85 9.65 20.28 -7.65
CA ASP A 85 10.13 20.89 -6.42
C ASP A 85 10.96 22.15 -6.66
N LYS A 86 11.83 22.15 -7.68
CA LYS A 86 12.58 23.34 -8.10
C LYS A 86 11.62 24.46 -8.49
N ARG A 87 10.62 24.16 -9.31
CA ARG A 87 9.68 25.15 -9.82
C ARG A 87 8.77 25.71 -8.72
N LEU A 88 8.28 24.87 -7.81
CA LEU A 88 7.46 25.31 -6.68
C LEU A 88 8.26 26.17 -5.69
N ARG A 89 9.55 25.87 -5.47
CA ARG A 89 10.47 26.75 -4.72
C ARG A 89 10.57 28.14 -5.34
N GLU A 90 10.83 28.22 -6.65
CA GLU A 90 10.95 29.51 -7.34
C GLU A 90 9.64 30.32 -7.26
N ILE A 91 8.49 29.69 -7.47
CA ILE A 91 7.16 30.31 -7.41
C ILE A 91 6.83 30.84 -6.00
N HIS A 92 7.27 30.12 -4.96
CA HIS A 92 7.18 30.55 -3.57
C HIS A 92 8.09 31.75 -3.29
N ASP A 93 9.37 31.66 -3.64
CA ASP A 93 10.40 32.63 -3.24
C ASP A 93 10.28 33.96 -3.98
N HIS A 94 9.79 33.96 -5.23
CA HIS A 94 9.48 35.20 -5.95
C HIS A 94 8.27 35.95 -5.37
N ASN A 95 7.52 35.31 -4.46
CA ASN A 95 6.31 35.83 -3.80
C ASN A 95 5.37 36.54 -4.79
N GLY A 96 5.30 35.96 -6.01
CA GLY A 96 4.68 36.58 -7.17
C GLY A 96 3.22 36.86 -6.87
N LYS A 97 2.87 38.15 -6.86
CA LYS A 97 1.49 38.56 -7.08
C LYS A 97 1.10 37.97 -8.42
N ILE A 98 0.17 37.03 -8.42
CA ILE A 98 -0.57 36.70 -9.63
C ILE A 98 -1.21 38.03 -10.06
N GLU A 99 -0.76 38.60 -11.17
CA GLU A 99 -1.28 39.87 -11.69
C GLU A 99 -2.65 39.64 -12.33
N GLY A 100 -3.64 39.41 -11.47
CA GLY A 100 -5.01 39.12 -11.85
C GLY A 100 -5.80 38.55 -10.68
N ASN A 101 -7.07 38.93 -10.57
CA ASN A 101 -8.02 38.34 -9.62
C ASN A 101 -8.49 36.95 -10.08
N ASP A 102 -7.59 36.10 -10.59
CA ASP A 102 -7.94 34.74 -10.99
C ASP A 102 -7.95 33.80 -9.78
N LEU A 103 -9.16 33.41 -9.39
CA LEU A 103 -9.39 32.47 -8.31
C LEU A 103 -8.85 31.06 -8.65
N GLN A 104 -8.79 30.68 -9.93
CA GLN A 104 -8.22 29.39 -10.37
C GLN A 104 -6.71 29.35 -10.12
N ALA A 105 -5.94 30.30 -10.66
CA ALA A 105 -4.51 30.42 -10.42
C ALA A 105 -4.16 30.48 -8.92
N VAL A 106 -4.87 31.29 -8.14
CA VAL A 106 -4.63 31.44 -6.69
C VAL A 106 -4.89 30.12 -5.95
N ALA A 107 -6.01 29.45 -6.22
CA ALA A 107 -6.35 28.18 -5.57
C ALA A 107 -5.39 27.04 -5.99
N LEU A 108 -4.94 27.05 -7.25
CA LEU A 108 -4.01 26.07 -7.79
C LEU A 108 -2.61 26.22 -7.16
N LYS A 109 -2.06 27.44 -7.15
CA LYS A 109 -0.79 27.80 -6.48
C LYS A 109 -0.81 27.39 -5.01
N PHE A 110 -1.85 27.79 -4.29
CA PHE A 110 -2.06 27.46 -2.87
C PHE A 110 -2.03 25.95 -2.62
N ARG A 111 -2.79 25.18 -3.41
CA ARG A 111 -2.87 23.73 -3.25
C ARG A 111 -1.54 23.04 -3.54
N LEU A 112 -0.90 23.34 -4.66
CA LEU A 112 0.32 22.67 -5.09
C LEU A 112 1.47 22.92 -4.12
N LEU A 113 1.66 24.17 -3.68
CA LEU A 113 2.63 24.49 -2.63
C LEU A 113 2.37 23.62 -1.37
N ARG A 114 1.12 23.43 -0.95
CA ARG A 114 0.87 22.65 0.26
C ARG A 114 0.95 21.14 0.12
N GLN A 115 0.80 20.60 -1.08
CA GLN A 115 1.11 19.20 -1.33
C GLN A 115 2.62 18.94 -1.22
N HIS A 116 3.45 19.97 -1.45
CA HIS A 116 4.93 19.93 -1.34
C HIS A 116 5.47 20.53 -0.02
N GLY A 117 4.68 20.55 1.06
CA GLY A 117 5.19 20.86 2.40
C GLY A 117 5.27 22.33 2.82
N TYR A 118 4.79 23.27 1.98
CA TYR A 118 4.46 24.64 2.42
C TYR A 118 3.19 24.64 3.33
N ASN A 119 2.58 25.77 3.74
CA ASN A 119 1.41 25.81 4.67
C ASN A 119 0.09 26.40 4.06
N VAL A 120 -1.11 25.81 4.35
CA VAL A 120 -2.46 26.03 3.70
C VAL A 120 -3.22 24.79 3.05
N THR A 121 -4.06 23.98 3.74
CA THR A 121 -4.37 22.52 3.49
C THR A 121 -4.93 22.02 2.13
N SER A 122 -4.58 20.76 1.75
CA SER A 122 -5.13 19.98 0.62
C SER A 122 -5.49 18.53 1.00
N GLY A 123 -6.55 17.97 0.42
CA GLY A 123 -7.17 16.69 0.83
C GLY A 123 -6.74 15.45 0.03
N THR A 124 -6.69 14.30 0.72
CA THR A 124 -6.16 13.02 0.21
C THR A 124 -7.07 12.38 -0.84
N ARG A 125 -6.55 12.17 -2.05
CA ARG A 125 -7.11 11.23 -3.05
C ARG A 125 -6.11 10.09 -3.24
N ILE A 126 -6.59 8.84 -3.35
CA ILE A 126 -5.73 7.69 -3.70
C ILE A 126 -5.12 7.96 -5.09
N PRO A 127 -3.79 8.12 -5.24
CA PRO A 127 -3.20 8.66 -6.46
C PRO A 127 -3.51 7.83 -7.71
N ARG A 128 -3.36 6.50 -7.67
CA ARG A 128 -3.61 5.61 -8.82
C ARG A 128 -5.08 5.54 -9.24
N LEU A 129 -6.02 5.60 -8.30
CA LEU A 129 -7.45 5.65 -8.62
C LEU A 129 -7.84 7.02 -9.21
N GLY A 130 -7.28 8.10 -8.65
CA GLY A 130 -7.39 9.46 -9.18
C GLY A 130 -6.88 9.55 -10.62
N ALA A 131 -5.68 9.02 -10.88
CA ALA A 131 -5.09 8.94 -12.22
C ALA A 131 -5.96 8.19 -13.22
N ARG A 132 -6.47 7.00 -12.86
CA ARG A 132 -7.29 6.19 -13.77
C ARG A 132 -8.58 6.90 -14.19
N TYR A 133 -9.19 7.68 -13.29
CA TYR A 133 -10.33 8.52 -13.61
C TYR A 133 -9.92 9.76 -14.41
N TYR A 134 -8.88 10.48 -13.96
CA TYR A 134 -8.48 11.75 -14.56
C TYR A 134 -7.97 11.64 -15.98
N MET A 135 -7.28 10.55 -16.36
CA MET A 135 -6.88 10.28 -17.75
C MET A 135 -8.07 10.41 -18.73
N ARG A 136 -9.26 9.91 -18.36
CA ARG A 136 -10.46 10.01 -19.22
C ARG A 136 -10.99 11.44 -19.35
N VAL A 137 -10.84 12.24 -18.30
CA VAL A 137 -11.23 13.66 -18.30
C VAL A 137 -10.25 14.46 -19.15
N TYR A 138 -8.95 14.21 -18.97
CA TYR A 138 -7.86 14.85 -19.70
C TYR A 138 -7.89 14.52 -21.21
N GLU A 139 -8.20 13.27 -21.58
CA GLU A 139 -8.41 12.85 -22.98
C GLU A 139 -9.56 13.61 -23.67
N GLN A 140 -10.61 13.98 -22.93
CA GLN A 140 -11.79 14.67 -23.44
C GLN A 140 -11.62 16.18 -23.59
N ASP A 141 -10.68 16.78 -22.85
CA ASP A 141 -10.40 18.22 -22.93
C ASP A 141 -9.58 18.56 -24.18
N LYS A 142 -10.28 18.88 -25.27
CA LYS A 142 -9.64 19.21 -26.55
C LYS A 142 -8.95 20.58 -26.59
N GLU A 143 -9.14 21.41 -25.57
CA GLU A 143 -8.63 22.78 -25.54
C GLU A 143 -7.37 22.89 -24.69
N SER A 144 -7.30 22.17 -23.56
CA SER A 144 -6.15 22.23 -22.64
C SER A 144 -5.20 21.01 -22.66
N LYS A 145 -5.60 19.86 -23.24
CA LYS A 145 -4.76 18.65 -23.18
C LYS A 145 -3.44 18.82 -23.94
N ASN A 146 -2.41 18.20 -23.38
CA ASN A 146 -1.14 17.97 -24.05
C ASN A 146 -1.02 16.48 -24.42
N ASP A 147 -0.93 16.17 -25.71
CA ASP A 147 -0.92 14.80 -26.21
C ASP A 147 0.32 14.00 -25.77
N ILE A 148 1.48 14.65 -25.62
CA ILE A 148 2.72 14.03 -25.11
C ILE A 148 2.52 13.58 -23.65
N VAL A 149 1.90 14.44 -22.84
CA VAL A 149 1.60 14.17 -21.43
C VAL A 149 0.54 13.07 -21.29
N LEU A 150 -0.46 13.03 -22.17
CA LEU A 150 -1.48 11.97 -22.19
C LEU A 150 -0.89 10.62 -22.62
N GLU A 151 -0.06 10.60 -23.68
CA GLU A 151 0.63 9.38 -24.14
C GLU A 151 1.52 8.81 -23.02
N LEU A 152 2.29 9.67 -22.35
CA LEU A 152 3.11 9.29 -21.20
C LEU A 152 2.26 8.65 -20.09
N ALA A 153 1.17 9.30 -19.70
CA ALA A 153 0.28 8.80 -18.65
C ALA A 153 -0.32 7.42 -18.99
N MET A 154 -0.71 7.20 -20.24
CA MET A 154 -1.30 5.94 -20.68
C MET A 154 -0.26 4.81 -20.72
N LEU A 155 0.93 5.05 -21.27
CA LEU A 155 1.99 4.05 -21.34
C LEU A 155 2.56 3.71 -19.96
N ASP A 156 2.85 4.72 -19.13
CA ASP A 156 3.29 4.54 -17.74
C ASP A 156 2.27 3.74 -16.91
N PHE A 157 0.98 4.09 -17.03
CA PHE A 157 -0.07 3.39 -16.28
C PHE A 157 -0.15 1.91 -16.65
N ASN A 158 -0.02 1.58 -17.94
CA ASN A 158 -0.04 0.19 -18.40
C ASN A 158 1.22 -0.58 -17.97
N LEU A 159 2.42 0.02 -18.09
CA LEU A 159 3.67 -0.59 -17.63
C LEU A 159 3.67 -0.87 -16.13
N LEU A 160 3.17 0.06 -15.32
CA LEU A 160 3.04 -0.16 -13.88
C LEU A 160 1.94 -1.17 -13.56
N GLN A 161 0.82 -1.19 -14.28
CA GLN A 161 -0.19 -2.21 -14.11
C GLN A 161 0.35 -3.63 -14.39
N LEU A 162 1.27 -3.79 -15.35
CA LEU A 162 1.95 -5.08 -15.59
C LEU A 162 2.81 -5.51 -14.40
N LEU A 163 3.62 -4.59 -13.84
CA LEU A 163 4.39 -4.83 -12.61
C LEU A 163 3.46 -5.18 -11.44
N HIS A 164 2.38 -4.42 -11.23
CA HIS A 164 1.42 -4.64 -10.15
C HIS A 164 0.67 -5.97 -10.29
N ASN A 165 0.41 -6.41 -11.53
CA ASN A 165 -0.14 -7.73 -11.82
C ASN A 165 0.86 -8.85 -11.45
N GLU A 166 2.13 -8.73 -11.79
CA GLU A 166 3.16 -9.69 -11.39
C GLU A 166 3.27 -9.78 -9.85
N GLU A 167 3.28 -8.62 -9.17
CA GLU A 167 3.29 -8.53 -7.71
C GLU A 167 2.09 -9.26 -7.08
N VAL A 168 0.85 -8.92 -7.44
CA VAL A 168 -0.35 -9.55 -6.86
C VAL A 168 -0.44 -11.04 -7.17
N LYS A 169 0.04 -11.52 -8.31
CA LYS A 169 0.15 -12.96 -8.60
C LYS A 169 1.14 -13.65 -7.67
N SER A 170 2.34 -13.07 -7.49
CA SER A 170 3.34 -13.63 -6.58
C SER A 170 2.83 -13.71 -5.13
N LEU A 171 2.05 -12.71 -4.72
CA LEU A 171 1.37 -12.65 -3.42
C LEU A 171 0.24 -13.66 -3.31
N SER A 172 -0.57 -13.84 -4.36
CA SER A 172 -1.67 -14.82 -4.38
C SER A 172 -1.13 -16.26 -4.26
N ILE A 173 -0.04 -16.60 -4.97
CA ILE A 173 0.62 -17.92 -4.87
C ILE A 173 1.27 -18.14 -3.50
N TRP A 174 1.78 -17.09 -2.86
CA TRP A 174 2.29 -17.17 -1.49
C TRP A 174 1.17 -17.36 -0.47
N TRP A 175 0.05 -16.66 -0.65
CA TRP A 175 -1.12 -16.71 0.23
C TRP A 175 -1.89 -18.04 0.15
N GLU A 176 -2.07 -18.58 -1.07
CA GLU A 176 -2.70 -19.88 -1.30
C GLU A 176 -2.04 -20.97 -0.44
N LYS A 177 -0.70 -20.98 -0.36
CA LYS A 177 0.05 -21.93 0.49
C LYS A 177 -0.23 -21.75 1.97
N ILE A 178 -0.34 -20.51 2.45
CA ILE A 178 -0.63 -20.23 3.87
C ILE A 178 -2.04 -20.68 4.23
N VAL A 179 -3.05 -20.29 3.45
CA VAL A 179 -4.46 -20.58 3.78
C VAL A 179 -4.79 -22.06 3.59
N HIS A 180 -4.31 -22.68 2.51
CA HIS A 180 -4.57 -24.09 2.22
C HIS A 180 -3.91 -25.03 3.23
N ASP A 181 -2.63 -24.81 3.55
CA ASP A 181 -1.88 -25.73 4.42
C ASP A 181 -2.27 -25.57 5.91
N ALA A 182 -2.76 -24.39 6.31
CA ALA A 182 -3.11 -24.09 7.70
C ALA A 182 -4.60 -24.23 8.06
N LYS A 183 -5.50 -24.39 7.07
CA LYS A 183 -6.96 -24.47 7.27
C LYS A 183 -7.55 -23.28 8.06
N PHE A 184 -7.08 -22.06 7.80
CA PHE A 184 -7.61 -20.82 8.41
C PHE A 184 -9.00 -20.44 7.88
N ASN A 185 -9.96 -21.38 7.88
CA ASN A 185 -11.31 -21.20 7.33
C ASN A 185 -12.16 -20.19 8.15
N PHE A 186 -11.63 -19.67 9.25
CA PHE A 186 -12.26 -18.67 10.11
C PHE A 186 -11.79 -17.24 9.80
N SER A 187 -10.70 -17.05 9.04
CA SER A 187 -10.13 -15.73 8.76
C SER A 187 -10.54 -15.16 7.40
N ARG A 188 -10.30 -13.86 7.22
CA ARG A 188 -10.57 -13.11 5.98
C ARG A 188 -9.58 -13.48 4.88
N ASP A 189 -10.07 -14.19 3.86
CA ASP A 189 -9.32 -14.41 2.61
C ASP A 189 -9.35 -13.15 1.73
N ARG A 190 -8.38 -12.24 1.94
CA ARG A 190 -8.39 -10.86 1.39
C ARG A 190 -7.04 -10.37 0.86
N ILE A 191 -6.18 -11.25 0.34
CA ILE A 191 -4.83 -10.89 -0.13
C ILE A 191 -4.83 -9.81 -1.23
N VAL A 192 -5.84 -9.80 -2.11
CA VAL A 192 -5.96 -8.82 -3.19
C VAL A 192 -6.36 -7.45 -2.65
N GLU A 193 -7.26 -7.41 -1.67
CA GLU A 193 -7.67 -6.18 -0.98
C GLU A 193 -6.51 -5.61 -0.14
N CYS A 194 -5.75 -6.46 0.56
CA CYS A 194 -4.53 -6.08 1.27
C CYS A 194 -3.49 -5.48 0.31
N TYR A 195 -3.31 -6.09 -0.87
CA TYR A 195 -2.42 -5.56 -1.90
C TYR A 195 -2.93 -4.21 -2.44
N PHE A 196 -4.24 -4.07 -2.69
CA PHE A 196 -4.84 -2.81 -3.14
C PHE A 196 -4.67 -1.67 -2.13
N TRP A 197 -4.80 -1.96 -0.83
CA TRP A 197 -4.49 -1.01 0.24
C TRP A 197 -3.04 -0.53 0.14
N ILE A 198 -2.08 -1.44 0.06
CA ILE A 198 -0.65 -1.09 -0.01
C ILE A 198 -0.28 -0.38 -1.32
N LEU A 199 -0.90 -0.75 -2.44
CA LEU A 199 -0.79 -0.04 -3.71
C LEU A 199 -1.31 1.42 -3.63
N SER A 200 -2.24 1.70 -2.72
CA SER A 200 -2.74 3.06 -2.47
C SER A 200 -1.76 3.95 -1.69
N VAL A 201 -0.82 3.35 -0.94
CA VAL A 201 0.20 4.06 -0.15
C VAL A 201 1.40 4.45 -1.01
N TYR A 202 1.89 3.54 -1.87
CA TYR A 202 2.98 3.81 -2.83
C TYR A 202 2.90 2.86 -4.04
N PHE A 203 2.80 3.41 -5.24
CA PHE A 203 2.58 2.65 -6.48
C PHE A 203 3.80 2.61 -7.41
N GLU A 204 4.80 3.43 -7.13
CA GLU A 204 5.97 3.70 -7.95
C GLU A 204 6.87 2.44 -8.04
N PRO A 205 7.60 2.22 -9.15
CA PRO A 205 8.25 0.94 -9.41
C PRO A 205 9.33 0.59 -8.38
N GLN A 206 10.06 1.58 -7.86
CA GLN A 206 11.10 1.42 -6.84
C GLN A 206 10.60 0.82 -5.51
N TYR A 207 9.29 0.91 -5.24
CA TYR A 207 8.68 0.37 -4.02
C TYR A 207 8.11 -1.05 -4.19
N SER A 208 8.38 -1.75 -5.30
CA SER A 208 7.88 -3.12 -5.55
C SER A 208 8.18 -4.11 -4.41
N MET A 209 9.41 -4.11 -3.90
CA MET A 209 9.78 -4.96 -2.75
C MET A 209 9.01 -4.56 -1.49
N ALA A 210 8.87 -3.25 -1.22
CA ALA A 210 8.13 -2.74 -0.08
C ALA A 210 6.65 -3.14 -0.17
N ARG A 211 6.00 -3.01 -1.34
CA ARG A 211 4.61 -3.42 -1.53
C ARG A 211 4.41 -4.89 -1.21
N LYS A 212 5.27 -5.76 -1.75
CA LYS A 212 5.19 -7.21 -1.49
C LYS A 212 5.39 -7.54 -0.01
N ILE A 213 6.41 -6.99 0.65
CA ILE A 213 6.66 -7.25 2.07
C ILE A 213 5.51 -6.72 2.93
N THR A 214 5.09 -5.48 2.76
CA THR A 214 4.03 -4.88 3.59
C THR A 214 2.67 -5.53 3.35
N THR A 215 2.36 -5.98 2.13
CA THR A 215 1.15 -6.78 1.87
C THR A 215 1.16 -8.11 2.62
N LYS A 216 2.30 -8.83 2.61
CA LYS A 216 2.47 -10.07 3.39
C LYS A 216 2.29 -9.82 4.90
N VAL A 217 2.81 -8.70 5.40
CA VAL A 217 2.64 -8.27 6.82
C VAL A 217 1.16 -8.02 7.13
N ILE A 218 0.45 -7.21 6.35
CA ILE A 218 -0.98 -6.93 6.58
C ILE A 218 -1.82 -8.22 6.51
N ALA A 219 -1.54 -9.11 5.55
CA ALA A 219 -2.28 -10.36 5.43
C ALA A 219 -2.09 -11.28 6.64
N LEU A 220 -0.89 -11.34 7.23
CA LEU A 220 -0.62 -12.06 8.47
C LEU A 220 -1.20 -11.36 9.71
N LEU A 221 -1.19 -10.02 9.74
CA LEU A 221 -1.87 -9.25 10.78
C LEU A 221 -3.38 -9.52 10.75
N SER A 222 -4.03 -9.55 9.59
CA SER A 222 -5.46 -9.86 9.46
C SER A 222 -5.81 -11.27 9.95
N ILE A 223 -4.94 -12.27 9.78
CA ILE A 223 -5.14 -13.59 10.42
C ILE A 223 -5.02 -13.47 11.94
N THR A 224 -4.09 -12.65 12.43
CA THR A 224 -3.90 -12.45 13.87
C THR A 224 -5.12 -11.74 14.48
N ASP A 225 -5.59 -10.67 13.87
CA ASP A 225 -6.82 -9.94 14.20
C ASP A 225 -8.02 -10.91 14.29
N ASP A 226 -8.24 -11.76 13.27
CA ASP A 226 -9.28 -12.81 13.28
C ASP A 226 -9.09 -13.89 14.37
N ILE A 227 -7.86 -14.13 14.82
CA ILE A 227 -7.58 -15.03 15.94
C ILE A 227 -8.05 -14.40 17.26
N TYR A 228 -7.76 -13.12 17.53
CA TYR A 228 -8.13 -12.44 18.78
C TYR A 228 -9.62 -12.10 18.86
N ASP A 229 -10.21 -11.60 17.76
CA ASP A 229 -11.59 -11.12 17.73
C ASP A 229 -12.64 -12.24 17.61
N VAL A 230 -12.33 -13.29 16.83
CA VAL A 230 -13.34 -14.27 16.40
C VAL A 230 -13.10 -15.68 16.93
N TYR A 231 -11.87 -16.20 16.86
CA TYR A 231 -11.66 -17.65 16.90
C TYR A 231 -10.99 -18.22 18.15
N GLY A 232 -10.10 -17.46 18.78
CA GLY A 232 -9.34 -17.88 19.96
C GLY A 232 -10.16 -17.75 21.25
N THR A 233 -9.94 -18.69 22.17
CA THR A 233 -10.43 -18.56 23.56
C THR A 233 -9.42 -17.78 24.40
N SER A 234 -9.85 -17.12 25.47
CA SER A 234 -8.99 -16.30 26.36
C SER A 234 -7.69 -17.00 26.79
N ASP A 235 -7.76 -18.27 27.24
CA ASP A 235 -6.59 -19.06 27.62
C ASP A 235 -5.61 -19.34 26.46
N GLU A 236 -6.16 -19.55 25.26
CA GLU A 236 -5.39 -19.78 24.03
C GLU A 236 -4.69 -18.49 23.56
N LEU A 237 -5.40 -17.36 23.64
CA LEU A 237 -4.90 -16.04 23.29
C LEU A 237 -3.83 -15.56 24.28
N GLN A 238 -4.06 -15.71 25.59
CA GLN A 238 -3.07 -15.35 26.60
C GLN A 238 -1.77 -16.15 26.40
N SER A 239 -1.87 -17.45 26.10
CA SER A 239 -0.72 -18.32 25.80
C SER A 239 0.01 -17.90 24.51
N PHE A 240 -0.74 -17.46 23.49
CA PHE A 240 -0.21 -17.02 22.20
C PHE A 240 0.48 -15.65 22.29
N THR A 241 -0.13 -14.69 23.01
CA THR A 241 0.47 -13.40 23.40
C THR A 241 1.83 -13.63 24.04
N ASP A 242 1.89 -14.53 25.03
CA ASP A 242 3.09 -14.87 25.78
C ASP A 242 4.22 -15.41 24.88
N VAL A 243 3.86 -16.31 23.95
CA VAL A 243 4.77 -16.87 22.94
C VAL A 243 5.30 -15.79 21.99
N ILE A 244 4.46 -14.86 21.52
CA ILE A 244 4.89 -13.77 20.62
C ILE A 244 5.79 -12.75 21.35
N ILE A 245 5.44 -12.38 22.59
CA ILE A 245 6.22 -11.43 23.39
C ILE A 245 7.64 -11.95 23.64
N ARG A 246 7.77 -13.22 24.03
CA ARG A 246 9.07 -13.89 24.23
C ARG A 246 9.75 -14.26 22.91
N TRP A 247 8.95 -14.47 21.86
CA TRP A 247 9.32 -15.10 20.60
C TRP A 247 9.94 -16.49 20.79
N ASP A 248 9.22 -17.32 21.55
CA ASP A 248 9.68 -18.62 22.04
C ASP A 248 9.18 -19.77 21.15
N GLU A 249 10.05 -20.27 20.28
CA GLU A 249 9.74 -21.35 19.33
C GLU A 249 9.53 -22.72 20.00
N GLU A 250 10.05 -22.92 21.22
CA GLU A 250 9.87 -24.16 21.99
C GLU A 250 8.50 -24.14 22.69
N ALA A 251 8.16 -23.03 23.36
CA ALA A 251 6.84 -22.83 23.96
C ALA A 251 5.72 -22.84 22.89
N ALA A 252 5.99 -22.34 21.68
CA ALA A 252 5.06 -22.40 20.56
C ALA A 252 4.61 -23.84 20.19
N GLN A 253 5.41 -24.86 20.50
CA GLN A 253 5.04 -26.26 20.25
C GLN A 253 3.91 -26.78 21.16
N GLN A 254 3.65 -26.10 22.28
CA GLN A 254 2.59 -26.45 23.23
C GLN A 254 1.25 -25.75 22.93
N LEU A 255 1.23 -24.83 21.96
CA LEU A 255 0.02 -24.16 21.50
C LEU A 255 -0.89 -25.13 20.73
N LYS A 256 -2.18 -24.75 20.61
CA LYS A 256 -3.10 -25.40 19.67
C LYS A 256 -2.54 -25.32 18.25
N GLU A 257 -2.78 -26.37 17.46
CA GLU A 257 -2.12 -26.54 16.14
C GLU A 257 -2.29 -25.33 15.22
N TYR A 258 -3.46 -24.68 15.19
CA TYR A 258 -3.69 -23.50 14.35
C TYR A 258 -2.83 -22.29 14.78
N LEU A 259 -2.61 -22.07 16.07
CA LEU A 259 -1.75 -21.01 16.61
C LEU A 259 -0.27 -21.31 16.37
N LYS A 260 0.13 -22.57 16.55
CA LYS A 260 1.49 -23.05 16.24
C LYS A 260 1.82 -22.87 14.76
N VAL A 261 0.89 -23.23 13.86
CA VAL A 261 1.05 -23.00 12.41
C VAL A 261 1.10 -21.51 12.08
N HIS A 262 0.26 -20.67 12.71
CA HIS A 262 0.31 -19.22 12.50
C HIS A 262 1.64 -18.61 12.99
N PHE A 263 2.12 -19.00 14.17
CA PHE A 263 3.41 -18.58 14.71
C PHE A 263 4.59 -18.99 13.82
N HIS A 264 4.54 -20.21 13.25
CA HIS A 264 5.52 -20.66 12.27
C HIS A 264 5.47 -19.80 11.00
N ASN A 265 4.27 -19.49 10.48
CA ASN A 265 4.11 -18.63 9.30
C ASN A 265 4.62 -17.19 9.54
N LEU A 266 4.35 -16.60 10.71
CA LEU A 266 4.91 -15.31 11.14
C LEU A 266 6.44 -15.35 11.19
N THR A 267 7.02 -16.34 11.87
CA THR A 267 8.48 -16.48 12.02
C THR A 267 9.16 -16.70 10.67
N LYS A 268 8.60 -17.56 9.82
CA LYS A 268 9.08 -17.82 8.46
C LYS A 268 9.01 -16.57 7.59
N ALA A 269 7.91 -15.82 7.63
CA ALA A 269 7.77 -14.58 6.87
C ALA A 269 8.80 -13.53 7.30
N LEU A 270 9.06 -13.37 8.61
CA LEU A 270 10.13 -12.47 9.10
C LEU A 270 11.52 -12.92 8.62
N GLN A 271 11.82 -14.23 8.60
CA GLN A 271 13.08 -14.74 8.08
C GLN A 271 13.21 -14.51 6.56
N ASP A 272 12.13 -14.72 5.79
CA ASP A 272 12.08 -14.41 4.36
C ASP A 272 12.34 -12.91 4.13
N PHE A 273 11.74 -12.01 4.92
CA PHE A 273 12.00 -10.58 4.84
C PHE A 273 13.45 -10.22 5.20
N ASP A 274 14.03 -10.89 6.20
CA ASP A 274 15.43 -10.66 6.59
C ASP A 274 16.39 -11.07 5.48
N ASN A 275 16.10 -12.20 4.80
CA ASN A 275 16.83 -12.65 3.62
C ASN A 275 16.70 -11.64 2.46
N GLU A 276 15.48 -11.22 2.13
CA GLU A 276 15.21 -10.22 1.07
C GLU A 276 15.94 -8.89 1.36
N LEU A 277 15.89 -8.39 2.61
CA LEU A 277 16.47 -7.10 3.02
C LEU A 277 17.98 -7.15 3.31
N SER A 278 18.55 -8.31 3.64
CA SER A 278 19.98 -8.48 3.89
C SER A 278 20.83 -8.14 2.68
N SER A 279 20.37 -8.51 1.48
CA SER A 279 21.00 -8.15 0.20
C SER A 279 21.14 -6.63 -0.02
N HIS A 280 20.35 -5.82 0.71
CA HIS A 280 20.35 -4.35 0.66
C HIS A 280 20.92 -3.70 1.93
N GLY A 281 21.52 -4.47 2.85
CA GLY A 281 22.01 -3.98 4.14
C GLY A 281 20.90 -3.50 5.10
N LYS A 282 19.66 -3.94 4.91
CA LYS A 282 18.45 -3.43 5.60
C LYS A 282 17.81 -4.41 6.59
N SER A 283 18.46 -5.55 6.87
CA SER A 283 18.04 -6.59 7.83
C SER A 283 17.54 -6.03 9.18
N TYR A 284 18.18 -4.97 9.71
CA TYR A 284 17.79 -4.34 10.98
C TYR A 284 16.31 -3.92 11.04
N ARG A 285 15.65 -3.68 9.91
CA ARG A 285 14.22 -3.32 9.82
C ARG A 285 13.30 -4.44 10.30
N VAL A 286 13.71 -5.70 10.13
CA VAL A 286 12.94 -6.87 10.61
C VAL A 286 12.88 -6.89 12.13
N LYS A 287 13.92 -6.42 12.82
CA LYS A 287 13.92 -6.27 14.29
C LYS A 287 12.87 -5.26 14.76
N TYR A 288 12.78 -4.11 14.09
CA TYR A 288 11.72 -3.12 14.39
C TYR A 288 10.32 -3.67 14.11
N LEU A 289 10.12 -4.35 12.98
CA LEU A 289 8.84 -5.02 12.67
C LEU A 289 8.47 -6.03 13.76
N LYS A 290 9.42 -6.87 14.20
CA LYS A 290 9.21 -7.85 15.28
C LYS A 290 8.82 -7.21 16.61
N GLU A 291 9.42 -6.08 16.99
CA GLU A 291 9.01 -5.36 18.21
C GLU A 291 7.64 -4.68 18.05
N ILE A 292 7.30 -4.16 16.87
CA ILE A 292 5.95 -3.61 16.60
C ILE A 292 4.89 -4.72 16.72
N LEU A 293 5.13 -5.92 16.18
CA LEU A 293 4.21 -7.06 16.33
C LEU A 293 3.91 -7.39 17.81
N LYS A 294 4.92 -7.32 18.69
CA LYS A 294 4.72 -7.51 20.14
C LYS A 294 3.89 -6.40 20.79
N VAL A 295 4.02 -5.16 20.30
CA VAL A 295 3.23 -4.02 20.79
C VAL A 295 1.76 -4.16 20.38
N VAL A 296 1.48 -4.52 19.12
CA VAL A 296 0.12 -4.76 18.63
C VAL A 296 -0.54 -5.95 19.35
N VAL A 297 0.17 -7.08 19.50
CA VAL A 297 -0.39 -8.26 20.16
C VAL A 297 -0.68 -8.03 21.65
N ARG A 298 0.10 -7.20 22.36
CA ARG A 298 -0.24 -6.77 23.73
C ARG A 298 -1.49 -5.91 23.80
N ALA A 299 -1.75 -5.11 22.77
CA ALA A 299 -2.92 -4.25 22.71
C ALA A 299 -4.19 -5.08 22.42
N TRP A 300 -4.14 -6.04 21.49
CA TRP A 300 -5.22 -7.02 21.31
C TRP A 300 -5.48 -7.89 22.56
N ASP A 301 -4.43 -8.30 23.28
CA ASP A 301 -4.56 -9.01 24.56
C ASP A 301 -5.25 -8.17 25.65
N GLU A 302 -5.20 -6.83 25.55
CA GLU A 302 -5.90 -5.92 26.45
C GLU A 302 -7.38 -5.75 26.05
N GLU A 303 -7.66 -5.61 24.75
CA GLU A 303 -9.04 -5.60 24.21
C GLU A 303 -9.79 -6.91 24.53
N VAL A 304 -9.09 -8.06 24.49
CA VAL A 304 -9.62 -9.36 24.93
C VAL A 304 -10.01 -9.35 26.41
N LYS A 305 -9.18 -8.79 27.30
CA LYS A 305 -9.53 -8.67 28.73
C LYS A 305 -10.75 -7.78 28.92
N TRP A 306 -10.81 -6.65 28.22
CA TRP A 306 -11.97 -5.75 28.30
C TRP A 306 -13.27 -6.44 27.86
N ARG A 307 -13.22 -7.22 26.77
CA ARG A 307 -14.34 -8.05 26.30
C ARG A 307 -14.78 -9.07 27.36
N ASP A 308 -13.82 -9.79 27.93
CA ASP A 308 -14.09 -10.93 28.82
C ASP A 308 -14.55 -10.50 30.21
N ASP A 309 -14.02 -9.39 30.75
CA ASP A 309 -14.46 -8.76 32.00
C ASP A 309 -15.76 -7.94 31.83
N GLY A 310 -16.20 -7.67 30.59
CA GLY A 310 -17.29 -6.76 30.29
C GLY A 310 -16.97 -5.29 30.63
N TYR A 311 -15.69 -4.93 30.64
CA TYR A 311 -15.21 -3.59 30.96
C TYR A 311 -15.45 -2.62 29.79
N ILE A 312 -15.88 -1.40 30.12
CA ILE A 312 -16.10 -0.32 29.15
C ILE A 312 -15.06 0.77 29.46
N PRO A 313 -13.95 0.84 28.71
CA PRO A 313 -12.88 1.81 28.94
C PRO A 313 -13.35 3.25 28.71
N ALA A 314 -12.68 4.19 29.39
CA ALA A 314 -12.86 5.60 29.07
C ALA A 314 -12.29 5.91 27.67
N LEU A 315 -12.87 6.86 26.92
CA LEU A 315 -12.45 7.17 25.53
C LEU A 315 -10.92 7.37 25.38
N ARG A 316 -10.26 7.98 26.37
CA ARG A 316 -8.81 8.16 26.33
C ARG A 316 -8.05 6.84 26.43
N GLU A 317 -8.40 5.99 27.39
CA GLU A 317 -7.84 4.66 27.61
C GLU A 317 -8.10 3.76 26.40
N HIS A 318 -9.34 3.77 25.88
CA HIS A 318 -9.69 3.11 24.63
C HIS A 318 -8.76 3.55 23.49
N LEU A 319 -8.54 4.86 23.28
CA LEU A 319 -7.68 5.35 22.20
C LEU A 319 -6.19 5.02 22.41
N GLU A 320 -5.70 4.94 23.64
CA GLU A 320 -4.32 4.55 23.94
C GLU A 320 -4.04 3.08 23.54
N VAL A 321 -5.06 2.21 23.50
CA VAL A 321 -4.98 0.83 22.97
C VAL A 321 -5.40 0.77 21.50
N SER A 322 -6.56 1.33 21.15
CA SER A 322 -7.17 1.16 19.83
C SER A 322 -6.46 1.88 18.70
N THR A 323 -5.57 2.84 18.99
CA THR A 323 -4.68 3.45 17.96
C THR A 323 -3.45 2.58 17.66
N VAL A 324 -3.23 1.51 18.43
CA VAL A 324 -2.20 0.50 18.21
C VAL A 324 -2.78 -0.73 17.48
N THR A 325 -4.04 -1.09 17.74
CA THR A 325 -4.75 -2.21 17.11
C THR A 325 -5.40 -1.88 15.77
N THR A 326 -5.38 -0.62 15.30
CA THR A 326 -5.78 -0.28 13.93
C THR A 326 -4.93 -1.02 12.90
N CYS A 327 -5.55 -1.94 12.16
CA CYS A 327 -5.00 -2.58 10.95
C CYS A 327 -5.04 -1.65 9.72
#